data_AF-A0A965ERZ8-F1
#
_entry.id   AF-A0A965ERZ8-F1
#
_cell.length_a   1.000
_cell.length_b   1.000
_cell.length_c   1.000
_cell.angle_alpha   90.00
_cell.angle_beta   90.00
_cell.angle_gamma   90.00
#
_symmetry.space_group_name_H-M   'P 1'
#
loop_
_entity.id
_entity.type
_entity.pdbx_description
1 polymer ?
#
loop_
_entity_poly.entity_id
_entity_poly.type
_entity_poly.pdbx_seq_one_letter_code
_entity_poly.pdbx_strand_id
1 'polypeptide(L)'
;MTITCFAPETLHGQVEEKAYTCRVSGIAAMQGLAVARGVVPTVAGVTDEASIADWDPPFPFDRTRVRDRPPHDEDEKYWQEYGPTPKLFMPLARARQIAGSRFGQTTAWHLPQQAAVQRQSLAHELAAAIPPAAVGLQVLPVANLAALAATGSTPFGLLFLALSSFVIAAGLILLWLLFG
;
A
#
# COMPACT_ATOMS: atom_id res chain seq x y z
N MET A 1 3.05 27.53 5.11
CA MET A 1 1.83 26.71 5.28
C MET A 1 2.26 25.36 5.83
N THR A 2 1.52 24.82 6.80
CA THR A 2 1.78 23.47 7.34
C THR A 2 0.74 22.52 6.80
N ILE A 3 1.18 21.37 6.29
CA ILE A 3 0.32 20.30 5.80
C ILE A 3 0.47 19.14 6.78
N THR A 4 -0.64 18.65 7.32
CA THR A 4 -0.67 17.46 8.16
C THR A 4 -1.30 16.33 7.37
N CYS A 5 -0.66 15.17 7.35
CA CYS A 5 -1.17 13.98 6.70
C CYS A 5 -0.81 12.73 7.50
N PHE A 6 -1.54 11.65 7.30
CA PHE A 6 -1.18 10.36 7.87
C PHE A 6 0.09 9.81 7.24
N ALA A 7 0.94 9.19 8.06
CA ALA A 7 2.12 8.49 7.60
C ALA A 7 1.70 7.33 6.68
N PRO A 8 2.35 7.14 5.53
CA PRO A 8 1.98 6.10 4.57
C PRO A 8 2.30 4.68 5.08
N GLU A 9 3.15 4.58 6.11
CA GLU A 9 3.46 3.34 6.81
C GLU A 9 3.44 3.56 8.30
N THR A 10 2.85 2.61 9.01
CA THR A 10 2.85 2.56 10.46
C THR A 10 3.09 1.13 10.92
N LEU A 11 3.71 1.00 12.08
CA LEU A 11 3.88 -0.29 12.74
C LEU A 11 2.59 -0.61 13.49
N HIS A 12 2.12 -1.86 13.38
CA HIS A 12 0.97 -2.39 14.11
C HIS A 12 -0.41 -1.74 13.79
N GLY A 13 -0.54 -1.09 12.63
CA GLY A 13 -1.84 -0.60 12.14
C GLY A 13 -2.39 0.61 12.88
N GLN A 14 -1.58 1.29 13.70
CA GLN A 14 -1.96 2.55 14.33
C GLN A 14 -1.81 3.70 13.33
N VAL A 15 -2.65 4.72 13.42
CA VAL A 15 -2.56 5.90 12.56
C VAL A 15 -1.60 6.92 13.18
N GLU A 16 -0.60 7.38 12.43
CA GLU A 16 0.37 8.40 12.87
C GLU A 16 0.24 9.62 11.96
N GLU A 17 0.10 10.82 12.54
CA GLU A 17 0.10 12.07 11.78
C GLU A 17 1.52 12.66 11.67
N LYS A 18 1.86 13.17 10.48
CA LYS A 18 3.10 13.90 10.23
C LYS A 18 2.80 15.26 9.64
N ALA A 19 3.48 16.26 10.17
CA ALA A 19 3.37 17.64 9.72
C ALA A 19 4.58 18.05 8.87
N TYR A 20 4.31 18.71 7.75
CA TYR A 20 5.31 19.18 6.82
C TYR A 20 5.10 20.66 6.54
N THR A 21 6.15 21.46 6.75
CA THR A 21 6.14 22.88 6.36
C THR A 21 6.47 23.00 4.89
N CYS A 22 5.61 23.71 4.17
CA CYS A 22 5.76 24.01 2.75
C CYS A 22 5.55 25.51 2.50
N ARG A 23 6.27 26.04 1.51
CA ARG A 23 6.02 27.38 0.97
C ARG A 23 4.99 27.27 -0.14
N VAL A 24 3.95 28.11 -0.09
CA VAL A 24 2.97 28.23 -1.18
C VAL A 24 3.62 29.02 -2.30
N SER A 25 3.69 28.44 -3.50
CA SER A 25 4.24 29.09 -4.70
C SER A 25 3.17 29.79 -5.53
N GLY A 26 1.92 29.37 -5.43
CA GLY A 26 0.79 29.93 -6.16
C GLY A 26 -0.49 29.16 -5.88
N ILE A 27 -1.59 29.64 -6.46
CA ILE A 27 -2.92 29.00 -6.43
C ILE A 27 -3.25 28.60 -7.86
N ALA A 28 -3.56 27.31 -8.07
CA ALA A 28 -3.95 26.83 -9.40
C ALA A 28 -5.36 27.33 -9.73
N ALA A 29 -5.55 27.84 -10.95
CA ALA A 29 -6.89 28.10 -11.46
C ALA A 29 -7.66 26.78 -11.61
N MET A 30 -8.97 26.79 -11.38
CA MET A 30 -9.86 25.62 -11.52
C MET A 30 -10.09 25.26 -12.99
N GLN A 31 -9.02 24.85 -13.68
CA GLN A 31 -9.01 24.45 -15.08
C GLN A 31 -7.95 23.36 -15.32
N GLY A 32 -8.11 22.61 -16.43
CA GLY A 32 -7.18 21.54 -16.79
C GLY A 32 -7.05 20.48 -15.71
N LEU A 33 -5.81 20.21 -15.26
CA LEU A 33 -5.53 19.17 -14.27
C LEU A 33 -6.16 19.45 -12.89
N ALA A 34 -6.40 20.73 -12.54
CA ALA A 34 -7.01 21.10 -11.27
C ALA A 34 -8.50 20.68 -11.16
N VAL A 35 -9.17 20.47 -12.28
CA VAL A 35 -10.57 19.96 -12.33
C VAL A 35 -10.66 18.51 -12.76
N ALA A 36 -9.53 17.86 -13.06
CA ALA A 36 -9.49 16.50 -13.57
C ALA A 36 -9.72 15.47 -12.44
N ARG A 37 -10.98 15.12 -12.19
CA ARG A 37 -11.36 14.13 -11.16
C ARG A 37 -10.66 12.76 -11.35
N GLY A 38 -10.39 12.38 -12.59
CA GLY A 38 -9.72 11.11 -12.92
C GLY A 38 -8.25 10.98 -12.48
N VAL A 39 -7.67 12.03 -11.88
CA VAL A 39 -6.32 11.95 -11.27
C VAL A 39 -6.34 11.80 -9.76
N VAL A 40 -7.53 11.75 -9.16
CA VAL A 40 -7.74 11.44 -7.75
C VAL A 40 -8.14 9.97 -7.64
N PRO A 41 -7.52 9.18 -6.75
CA PRO A 41 -7.90 7.79 -6.56
C PRO A 41 -9.31 7.68 -5.97
N THR A 42 -10.03 6.62 -6.35
CA THR A 42 -11.31 6.29 -5.72
C THR A 42 -11.09 5.85 -4.27
N VAL A 43 -11.86 6.44 -3.37
CA VAL A 43 -11.91 6.10 -1.95
C VAL A 43 -13.38 5.94 -1.57
N ALA A 44 -13.75 4.74 -1.13
CA ALA A 44 -15.11 4.44 -0.68
C ALA A 44 -15.48 5.26 0.57
N GLY A 45 -16.73 5.70 0.65
CA GLY A 45 -17.22 6.62 1.66
C GLY A 45 -16.69 8.06 1.52
N VAL A 46 -16.07 8.41 0.39
CA VAL A 46 -15.55 9.76 0.13
C VAL A 46 -15.84 10.19 -1.30
N THR A 47 -15.24 9.51 -2.28
CA THR A 47 -15.30 9.91 -3.70
C THR A 47 -16.59 9.48 -4.39
N ASP A 48 -17.27 8.50 -3.81
CA ASP A 48 -18.56 7.93 -4.19
C ASP A 48 -19.75 8.66 -3.54
N GLU A 49 -19.50 9.53 -2.57
CA GLU A 49 -20.54 10.29 -1.88
C GLU A 49 -20.99 11.53 -2.66
N ALA A 50 -22.30 11.73 -2.71
CA ALA A 50 -22.91 12.86 -3.40
C ALA A 50 -22.78 14.18 -2.62
N SER A 51 -22.67 14.12 -1.30
CA SER A 51 -22.50 15.26 -0.40
C SER A 51 -21.28 15.06 0.49
N ILE A 52 -20.59 16.15 0.83
CA ILE A 52 -19.48 16.10 1.79
C ILE A 52 -19.97 15.78 3.21
N ALA A 53 -21.24 16.07 3.49
CA ALA A 53 -21.89 15.76 4.76
C ALA A 53 -22.04 14.25 4.97
N ASP A 54 -22.10 13.48 3.89
CA ASP A 54 -22.33 12.02 3.93
C ASP A 54 -21.02 11.22 3.95
N TRP A 55 -19.86 11.88 3.96
CA TRP A 55 -18.56 11.21 4.04
C TRP A 55 -18.46 10.24 5.22
N ASP A 56 -18.12 8.98 4.93
CA ASP A 56 -17.82 7.91 5.88
C ASP A 56 -16.50 7.20 5.50
N PRO A 57 -15.36 7.92 5.56
CA PRO A 57 -14.07 7.37 5.15
C PRO A 57 -13.61 6.22 6.04
N PRO A 58 -12.81 5.29 5.51
CA PRO A 58 -12.20 4.20 6.28
C PRO A 58 -11.02 4.65 7.16
N PHE A 59 -10.93 5.94 7.49
CA PHE A 59 -9.84 6.54 8.26
C PHE A 59 -10.37 7.67 9.17
N PRO A 60 -9.70 7.94 10.30
CA PRO A 60 -10.12 9.01 11.19
C PRO A 60 -9.95 10.38 10.51
N PHE A 61 -10.92 11.27 10.70
CA PHE A 61 -10.81 12.67 10.32
C PHE A 61 -11.67 13.53 11.26
N ASP A 62 -11.29 14.79 11.41
CA ASP A 62 -12.04 15.73 12.23
C ASP A 62 -13.18 16.36 11.43
N ARG A 63 -14.38 15.80 11.60
CA ARG A 63 -15.62 16.31 10.96
C ARG A 63 -15.92 17.76 11.32
N THR A 64 -15.47 18.26 12.46
CA THR A 64 -15.76 19.64 12.90
C THR A 64 -15.08 20.69 12.02
N ARG A 65 -14.09 20.27 11.21
CA ARG A 65 -13.37 21.13 10.27
C ARG A 65 -14.02 21.22 8.89
N VAL A 66 -15.05 20.41 8.62
CA VAL A 66 -15.78 20.39 7.36
C VAL A 66 -16.91 21.41 7.41
N ARG A 67 -17.00 22.29 6.40
CA ARG A 67 -18.02 23.34 6.29
C ARG A 67 -19.12 22.90 5.34
N ASP A 68 -20.10 22.21 5.90
CA ASP A 68 -21.18 21.53 5.16
C ASP A 68 -22.57 22.15 5.34
N ARG A 69 -22.74 23.15 6.22
CA ARG A 69 -24.07 23.71 6.58
C ARG A 69 -24.11 25.24 6.55
N PRO A 70 -25.23 25.84 6.09
CA PRO A 70 -25.38 27.29 6.10
C PRO A 70 -25.21 27.91 7.50
N PRO A 71 -24.60 29.10 7.61
CA PRO A 71 -24.08 29.93 6.52
C PRO A 71 -22.66 29.55 6.04
N HIS A 72 -22.03 28.50 6.61
CA HIS A 72 -20.67 28.05 6.31
C HIS A 72 -20.72 26.69 5.57
N ASP A 73 -21.18 26.72 4.32
CA ASP A 73 -21.36 25.55 3.45
C ASP A 73 -20.40 25.56 2.24
N GLU A 74 -19.25 26.24 2.37
CA GLU A 74 -18.33 26.42 1.25
C GLU A 74 -17.72 25.12 0.75
N ASP A 75 -17.49 24.14 1.64
CA ASP A 75 -16.93 22.84 1.25
C ASP A 75 -17.99 21.97 0.56
N GLU A 76 -19.26 22.04 0.98
CA GLU A 76 -20.39 21.38 0.30
C GLU A 76 -20.62 21.99 -1.09
N LYS A 77 -20.64 23.31 -1.22
CA LYS A 77 -20.76 23.99 -2.52
C LYS A 77 -19.62 23.60 -3.46
N TYR A 78 -18.39 23.56 -2.95
CA TYR A 78 -17.25 23.09 -3.72
C TYR A 78 -17.46 21.64 -4.18
N TRP A 79 -17.93 20.76 -3.28
CA TRP A 79 -18.13 19.35 -3.58
C TRP A 79 -19.17 19.15 -4.68
N GLN A 80 -20.30 19.86 -4.62
CA GLN A 80 -21.33 19.83 -5.65
C GLN A 80 -20.82 20.30 -7.02
N GLU A 81 -19.99 21.36 -7.06
CA GLU A 81 -19.47 21.91 -8.30
C GLU A 81 -18.31 21.08 -8.88
N TYR A 82 -17.31 20.76 -8.06
CA TYR A 82 -16.04 20.21 -8.50
C TYR A 82 -15.77 18.77 -8.08
N GLY A 83 -16.45 18.26 -7.05
CA GLY A 83 -16.24 16.90 -6.53
C GLY A 83 -14.78 16.60 -6.15
N PRO A 84 -14.32 15.33 -6.29
CA PRO A 84 -12.97 14.91 -5.89
C PRO A 84 -11.91 15.42 -6.88
N THR A 85 -11.49 16.66 -6.70
CA THR A 85 -10.46 17.32 -7.51
C THR A 85 -9.15 17.46 -6.74
N PRO A 86 -8.00 17.49 -7.42
CA PRO A 86 -6.71 17.64 -6.75
C PRO A 86 -6.64 18.94 -5.94
N LYS A 87 -6.40 18.81 -4.63
CA LYS A 87 -6.30 19.96 -3.71
C LYS A 87 -4.89 20.52 -3.57
N LEU A 88 -3.88 19.76 -3.98
CA LEU A 88 -2.48 20.11 -3.80
C LEU A 88 -1.64 19.68 -4.99
N PHE A 89 -0.84 20.62 -5.52
CA PHE A 89 0.23 20.35 -6.47
C PHE A 89 1.56 20.62 -5.80
N MET A 90 2.52 19.72 -5.98
CA MET A 90 3.83 19.84 -5.33
C MET A 90 4.93 19.18 -6.17
N PRO A 91 6.21 19.56 -5.95
CA PRO A 91 7.32 18.90 -6.63
C PRO A 91 7.34 17.40 -6.37
N LEU A 92 7.54 16.60 -7.42
CA LEU A 92 7.49 15.13 -7.35
C LEU A 92 8.42 14.57 -6.26
N ALA A 93 9.65 15.07 -6.15
CA ALA A 93 10.59 14.63 -5.13
C ALA A 93 10.04 14.81 -3.71
N ARG A 94 9.35 15.93 -3.44
CA ARG A 94 8.74 16.21 -2.14
C ARG A 94 7.48 15.36 -1.92
N ALA A 95 6.67 15.13 -2.97
CA ALA A 95 5.53 14.22 -2.89
C ALA A 95 5.97 12.80 -2.51
N ARG A 96 7.02 12.29 -3.17
CA ARG A 96 7.60 10.96 -2.89
C ARG A 96 8.15 10.84 -1.48
N GLN A 97 8.73 11.91 -0.94
CA GLN A 97 9.20 11.93 0.45
C GLN A 97 8.05 11.85 1.47
N ILE A 98 6.90 12.45 1.17
CA ILE A 98 5.75 12.51 2.08
C ILE A 98 4.88 11.26 1.98
N ALA A 99 4.56 10.83 0.76
CA ALA A 99 3.57 9.79 0.47
C ALA A 99 4.16 8.45 0.03
N GLY A 100 5.47 8.37 -0.23
CA GLY A 100 6.13 7.14 -0.64
C GLY A 100 6.20 6.10 0.48
N SER A 101 6.08 4.83 0.11
CA SER A 101 6.20 3.68 1.02
C SER A 101 6.94 2.52 0.33
N ARG A 102 7.13 1.42 1.07
CA ARG A 102 7.59 0.12 0.57
C ARG A 102 6.71 -0.46 -0.54
N PHE A 103 5.47 0.02 -0.66
CA PHE A 103 4.54 -0.38 -1.72
C PHE A 103 4.69 0.47 -2.98
N GLY A 104 5.54 1.49 -2.96
CA GLY A 104 5.82 2.33 -4.11
C GLY A 104 5.90 3.81 -3.76
N GLN A 105 6.48 4.58 -4.68
CA GLN A 105 6.64 6.04 -4.54
C GLN A 105 5.71 6.83 -5.46
N THR A 106 5.01 6.18 -6.39
CA THR A 106 4.15 6.85 -7.37
C THR A 106 3.03 5.91 -7.77
N THR A 107 1.79 6.40 -7.75
CA THR A 107 0.58 5.60 -7.99
C THR A 107 0.17 5.59 -9.46
N ALA A 108 0.34 6.71 -10.16
CA ALA A 108 -0.07 6.84 -11.55
C ALA A 108 0.82 7.85 -12.31
N TRP A 109 0.89 7.67 -13.63
CA TRP A 109 1.44 8.66 -14.56
C TRP A 109 0.32 9.25 -15.39
N HIS A 110 0.21 10.58 -15.37
CA HIS A 110 -0.74 11.30 -16.20
C HIS A 110 -0.01 11.87 -17.40
N LEU A 111 -0.37 11.36 -18.57
CA LEU A 111 0.18 11.79 -19.84
C LEU A 111 -0.81 12.74 -20.53
N PRO A 112 -0.34 13.71 -21.32
CA PRO A 112 -1.19 14.51 -22.17
C PRO A 112 -2.02 13.62 -23.09
N GLN A 113 -3.16 14.12 -23.56
CA GLN A 113 -4.00 13.40 -24.51
C GLN A 113 -3.20 13.13 -25.80
N GLN A 114 -2.98 11.85 -26.11
CA GLN A 114 -2.28 11.38 -27.31
C GLN A 114 -3.24 10.67 -28.27
N ALA A 115 -2.89 10.62 -29.56
CA ALA A 115 -3.63 9.83 -30.54
C ALA A 115 -3.60 8.34 -30.19
N ALA A 116 -4.64 7.58 -30.56
CA ALA A 116 -4.78 6.18 -30.16
C ALA A 116 -3.58 5.30 -30.58
N VAL A 117 -3.02 5.54 -31.77
CA VAL A 117 -1.83 4.84 -32.29
C VAL A 117 -0.60 5.10 -31.42
N GLN A 118 -0.39 6.35 -30.98
CA GLN A 118 0.73 6.74 -30.11
C GLN A 118 0.60 6.13 -28.71
N ARG A 119 -0.63 5.95 -28.21
CA ARG A 119 -0.88 5.31 -26.92
C ARG A 119 -0.46 3.85 -26.91
N GLN A 120 -0.74 3.11 -27.98
CA GLN A 120 -0.37 1.70 -28.09
C GLN A 120 1.14 1.50 -28.19
N SER A 121 1.83 2.31 -29.01
CA SER A 121 3.29 2.24 -29.10
C SER A 121 3.94 2.60 -27.77
N LEU A 122 3.48 3.67 -27.11
CA LEU A 122 3.97 4.07 -25.81
C LEU A 122 3.74 2.99 -24.74
N ALA A 123 2.56 2.36 -24.72
CA ALA A 123 2.28 1.28 -23.78
C ALA A 123 3.24 0.10 -23.98
N HIS A 124 3.53 -0.26 -25.23
CA HIS A 124 4.48 -1.33 -25.54
C HIS A 124 5.92 -0.96 -25.13
N GLU A 125 6.36 0.27 -25.42
CA GLU A 125 7.68 0.77 -25.01
C GLU A 125 7.84 0.80 -23.48
N LEU A 126 6.82 1.28 -22.77
CA LEU A 126 6.81 1.30 -21.31
C LEU A 126 6.85 -0.11 -20.72
N ALA A 127 6.03 -1.03 -21.25
CA ALA A 127 6.03 -2.41 -20.80
C ALA A 127 7.38 -3.10 -21.02
N ALA A 128 8.04 -2.85 -22.16
CA ALA A 128 9.36 -3.38 -22.45
C ALA A 128 10.46 -2.79 -21.55
N ALA A 129 10.29 -1.55 -21.09
CA ALA A 129 11.26 -0.88 -20.21
C ALA A 129 11.11 -1.25 -18.72
N ILE A 130 9.96 -1.77 -18.29
CA ILE A 130 9.73 -2.18 -16.90
C ILE A 130 10.27 -3.60 -16.69
N PRO A 131 11.31 -3.79 -15.87
CA PRO A 131 11.81 -5.13 -15.58
C PRO A 131 10.73 -5.93 -14.83
N PRO A 132 10.43 -7.19 -15.21
CA PRO A 132 9.39 -8.00 -14.57
C PRO A 132 9.56 -8.09 -13.03
N ALA A 133 10.81 -8.14 -12.56
CA ALA A 133 11.11 -8.19 -11.13
C ALA A 133 10.61 -6.96 -10.35
N ALA A 134 10.53 -5.78 -10.99
CA ALA A 134 10.04 -4.56 -10.34
C ALA A 134 8.53 -4.58 -10.07
N VAL A 135 7.78 -5.42 -10.78
CA VAL A 135 6.34 -5.66 -10.55
C VAL A 135 6.09 -6.99 -9.82
N GLY A 136 7.12 -7.56 -9.19
CA GLY A 136 7.02 -8.80 -8.42
C GLY A 136 6.98 -10.07 -9.26
N LEU A 137 7.17 -9.99 -10.58
CA LEU A 137 7.26 -11.16 -11.44
C LEU A 137 8.69 -11.70 -11.41
N GLN A 138 8.85 -12.89 -10.83
CA GLN A 138 10.13 -13.58 -10.75
C GLN A 138 10.05 -14.96 -11.39
N VAL A 139 11.06 -15.31 -12.19
CA VAL A 139 11.23 -16.66 -12.73
C VAL A 139 12.04 -17.45 -11.72
N LEU A 140 11.40 -18.42 -11.06
CA LEU A 140 12.05 -19.29 -10.08
C LEU A 140 12.38 -20.65 -10.72
N PRO A 141 13.58 -21.21 -10.48
CA PRO A 141 13.94 -22.54 -10.95
C PRO A 141 13.30 -23.60 -10.06
N VAL A 142 11.99 -23.81 -10.21
CA VAL A 142 11.17 -24.66 -9.33
C VAL A 142 11.75 -26.06 -9.17
N ALA A 143 12.29 -26.66 -10.25
CA ALA A 143 12.90 -27.98 -10.21
C ALA A 143 14.13 -28.05 -9.27
N ASN A 144 15.01 -27.05 -9.33
CA ASN A 144 16.20 -26.99 -8.46
C ASN A 144 15.80 -26.71 -7.01
N LEU A 145 14.83 -25.82 -6.80
CA LEU A 145 14.29 -25.54 -5.47
C LEU A 145 13.64 -26.79 -4.86
N ALA A 146 12.90 -27.55 -5.65
CA ALA A 146 12.31 -28.82 -5.23
C ALA A 146 13.37 -29.87 -4.89
N ALA A 147 14.44 -29.97 -5.70
CA ALA A 147 15.55 -30.88 -5.42
C ALA A 147 16.28 -30.54 -4.11
N LEU A 148 16.51 -29.25 -3.85
CA LEU A 148 17.09 -28.78 -2.58
C LEU A 148 16.15 -29.05 -1.41
N ALA A 149 14.85 -28.78 -1.54
CA ALA A 149 13.87 -29.08 -0.49
C ALA A 149 13.79 -30.59 -0.18
N ALA A 150 13.96 -31.45 -1.19
CA ALA A 150 13.95 -32.90 -1.05
C ALA A 150 15.15 -33.46 -0.28
N THR A 151 16.26 -32.72 -0.16
CA THR A 151 17.42 -33.17 0.65
C THR A 151 17.15 -33.18 2.16
N GLY A 152 16.04 -32.59 2.61
CA GLY A 152 15.52 -32.72 3.97
C GLY A 152 16.28 -31.89 5.01
N SER A 153 15.53 -31.23 5.90
CA SER A 153 16.09 -30.40 6.98
C SER A 153 16.33 -31.18 8.28
N THR A 154 15.71 -32.35 8.43
CA THR A 154 15.65 -33.07 9.72
C THR A 154 15.90 -34.56 9.54
N PRO A 155 16.93 -35.14 10.18
CA PRO A 155 17.21 -36.57 10.11
C PRO A 155 16.26 -37.36 11.02
N PHE A 156 15.02 -37.58 10.56
CA PHE A 156 13.99 -38.32 11.31
C PHE A 156 14.44 -39.73 11.73
N GLY A 157 15.25 -40.41 10.91
CA GLY A 157 15.81 -41.71 11.27
C GLY A 157 16.66 -41.67 12.55
N LEU A 158 17.45 -40.60 12.75
CA LEU A 158 18.28 -40.44 13.95
C LEU A 158 17.43 -40.13 15.18
N LEU A 159 16.38 -39.31 15.00
CA LEU A 159 15.41 -39.00 16.06
C LEU A 159 14.65 -40.26 16.50
N PHE A 160 14.16 -41.08 15.56
CA PHE A 160 13.51 -42.35 15.89
C PHE A 160 14.47 -43.30 16.59
N LEU A 161 15.70 -43.45 16.09
CA LEU A 161 16.70 -44.30 16.71
C LEU A 161 16.99 -43.87 18.16
N ALA A 162 17.25 -42.57 18.38
CA ALA A 162 17.53 -42.04 19.72
C ALA A 162 16.34 -42.25 20.67
N LEU A 163 15.11 -41.99 20.23
CA LEU A 163 13.90 -42.20 21.02
C LEU A 163 13.68 -43.68 21.34
N SER A 164 13.77 -44.57 20.34
CA SER A 164 13.60 -46.01 20.51
C SER A 164 14.64 -46.59 21.47
N SER A 165 15.92 -46.23 21.30
CA SER A 165 16.99 -46.65 22.21
C SER A 165 16.75 -46.17 23.63
N PHE A 166 16.30 -44.93 23.81
CA PHE A 166 15.96 -44.38 25.12
C PHE A 166 14.80 -45.15 25.79
N VAL A 167 13.72 -45.42 25.05
CA VAL A 167 12.55 -46.18 25.56
C VAL A 167 12.93 -47.61 25.94
N ILE A 168 13.75 -48.28 25.13
CA ILE A 168 14.24 -49.65 25.43
C ILE A 168 15.09 -49.62 26.70
N ALA A 169 16.06 -48.71 26.80
CA ALA A 169 16.91 -48.60 27.97
C ALA A 169 16.10 -48.29 29.25
N ALA A 170 15.16 -47.35 29.18
CA ALA A 170 14.26 -47.03 30.29
C ALA A 170 13.42 -48.24 30.71
N GLY A 171 12.90 -49.01 29.75
CA GLY A 171 12.18 -50.26 30.01
C GLY A 171 13.03 -51.33 30.69
N LEU A 172 14.28 -51.52 30.24
CA LEU A 172 15.22 -52.45 30.86
C LEU A 172 15.59 -52.04 32.29
N ILE A 173 15.84 -50.76 32.54
CA ILE A 173 16.13 -50.22 33.88
C ILE A 173 14.93 -50.43 34.80
N LEU A 174 13.71 -50.15 34.33
CA LEU A 174 12.49 -50.34 35.11
C LEU A 174 12.27 -51.82 35.46
N LEU A 175 12.50 -52.72 34.51
CA LEU A 175 12.34 -54.17 34.72
C LEU A 175 13.39 -54.71 35.71
N TRP A 176 14.62 -54.19 35.64
CA TRP A 176 15.67 -54.48 36.63
C TRP A 176 15.32 -53.96 38.03
N LEU A 177 14.75 -52.75 38.17
CA LEU A 177 14.31 -52.24 39.47
C LEU A 177 13.14 -53.02 40.09
N LEU A 178 12.29 -53.64 39.27
CA LEU A 178 11.09 -54.35 39.74
C LEU A 178 11.39 -55.81 40.14
N PHE A 179 12.32 -56.46 39.44
CA PHE A 179 12.59 -57.90 39.56
C PHE A 179 14.05 -58.27 39.85
N GLY A 180 14.96 -57.29 39.84
CA GLY A 180 16.38 -57.46 40.15
C GLY A 180 16.71 -57.17 41.60
#